data_AF-A0A3D8WTN5-F1
#
_entry.id   AF-A0A3D8WTN5-F1
#
_cell.length_a   1.000
_cell.length_b   1.000
_cell.length_c   1.000
_cell.angle_alpha   90.00
_cell.angle_beta   90.00
_cell.angle_gamma   90.00
#
_symmetry.space_group_name_H-M   'P 1'
#
loop_
_entity.id
_entity.type
_entity.pdbx_description
1 polymer ?
#
loop_
_entity_poly.entity_id
_entity_poly.type
_entity_poly.pdbx_seq_one_letter_code
_entity_poly.pdbx_strand_id
1 'polypeptide(L)' 'MFMENRSVVAYILIFLSLALSIYLFVSPSLLVPKGYELAIDGYLISRTLVMIFALYLVSKLGYALLNKKG' A
#
# COMPACT_ATOMS: atom_id res chain seq x y z
N MET A 1 28.68 -0.21 7.04
CA MET A 1 28.27 0.59 5.87
C MET A 1 27.16 -0.05 5.02
N PHE A 2 27.21 -1.35 4.66
CA PHE A 2 26.16 -1.99 3.84
C PHE A 2 24.79 -2.20 4.52
N MET A 3 24.73 -2.30 5.85
CA MET A 3 23.47 -2.56 6.58
C MET A 3 22.59 -1.29 6.71
N GLU A 4 23.21 -0.11 6.81
CA GLU A 4 22.51 1.16 6.98
C GLU A 4 21.71 1.53 5.73
N ASN A 5 22.29 1.33 4.54
CA ASN A 5 21.60 1.53 3.26
C ASN A 5 20.40 0.59 3.07
N ARG A 6 20.45 -0.64 3.58
CA ARG A 6 19.31 -1.59 3.46
C ARG A 6 18.10 -1.11 4.22
N SER A 7 18.29 -0.53 5.41
CA SER A 7 17.20 0.03 6.20
C SER A 7 16.55 1.22 5.49
N VAL A 8 17.35 2.13 4.92
CA VAL A 8 16.83 3.29 4.17
C VAL A 8 16.04 2.84 2.95
N VAL A 9 16.57 1.90 2.17
CA VAL A 9 15.88 1.34 0.99
C VAL A 9 14.56 0.67 1.40
N ALA A 10 14.53 -0.06 2.52
CA ALA A 10 13.29 -0.67 3.02
C ALA A 10 12.23 0.38 3.36
N TYR A 11 12.59 1.48 4.05
CA TYR A 11 11.66 2.56 4.34
C TYR A 11 11.15 3.24 3.06
N ILE A 12 12.03 3.49 2.08
CA ILE A 12 11.65 4.06 0.78
C ILE A 12 10.64 3.16 0.07
N LEU A 13 10.88 1.84 0.01
CA LEU A 13 9.98 0.89 -0.64
C LEU A 13 8.62 0.82 0.06
N ILE A 14 8.59 0.85 1.39
CA ILE A 14 7.33 0.85 2.14
C ILE A 14 6.56 2.16 1.89
N PHE A 15 7.23 3.32 1.93
CA PHE A 15 6.60 4.60 1.62
C PHE A 15 6.07 4.67 0.19
N LEU A 16 6.85 4.19 -0.79
CA LEU A 16 6.44 4.13 -2.19
C LEU A 16 5.21 3.23 -2.38
N SER A 17 5.20 2.05 -1.74
CA SER A 17 4.07 1.12 -1.80
C SER A 17 2.83 1.71 -1.13
N LEU A 18 2.99 2.46 -0.04
CA LEU A 18 1.90 3.13 0.65
C LEU A 18 1.31 4.24 -0.24
N ALA A 19 2.15 5.08 -0.83
CA ALA A 19 1.73 6.15 -1.74
C ALA A 19 0.98 5.58 -2.96
N LEU A 20 1.48 4.48 -3.55
CA LEU A 20 0.82 3.79 -4.65
C LEU A 20 -0.55 3.24 -4.23
N SER A 21 -0.64 2.65 -3.04
CA SER A 21 -1.91 2.11 -2.52
C SER A 21 -2.96 3.21 -2.32
N ILE A 22 -2.55 4.37 -1.77
CA ILE A 22 -3.42 5.53 -1.61
C ILE A 22 -3.86 6.05 -2.99
N TYR A 23 -2.94 6.14 -3.94
CA TYR A 23 -3.25 6.57 -5.30
C TYR A 23 -4.27 5.65 -5.99
N LEU A 24 -4.09 4.34 -5.88
CA LEU A 24 -5.03 3.34 -6.38
C LEU A 24 -6.40 3.42 -5.68
N PHE A 25 -6.41 3.72 -4.38
CA PHE A 25 -7.66 3.86 -3.62
C PHE A 25 -8.49 5.09 -4.04
N VAL A 26 -7.82 6.20 -4.36
CA VAL A 26 -8.44 7.45 -4.84
C VAL A 26 -8.78 7.38 -6.33
N SER A 27 -8.05 6.58 -7.10
CA SER A 27 -8.25 6.38 -8.55
C SER A 27 -8.72 4.95 -8.86
N PRO A 28 -9.92 4.54 -8.42
CA PRO A 28 -10.36 3.16 -8.56
C PRO A 28 -10.64 2.74 -10.00
N SER A 29 -10.77 3.70 -10.93
CA SER A 29 -10.81 3.47 -12.38
C SER A 29 -9.55 2.81 -12.94
N LEU A 30 -8.44 2.83 -12.19
CA LEU A 30 -7.22 2.09 -12.55
C LEU A 30 -7.29 0.61 -12.16
N LEU A 31 -8.15 0.26 -11.20
CA LEU A 31 -8.37 -1.12 -10.77
C LEU A 31 -9.42 -1.83 -11.62
N VAL A 32 -10.34 -1.08 -12.22
CA VAL A 32 -11.41 -1.63 -13.05
C VAL A 32 -11.08 -1.40 -14.53
N PRO A 33 -10.90 -2.47 -15.32
CA PRO A 33 -10.74 -2.35 -16.77
C PRO A 33 -11.94 -1.64 -17.42
N LYS A 34 -11.68 -0.83 -18.45
CA LYS A 34 -12.75 -0.19 -19.24
C LYS A 34 -13.72 -1.25 -19.76
N GLY A 35 -15.02 -1.03 -19.57
CA GLY A 35 -16.08 -1.97 -19.93
C GLY A 35 -16.53 -2.91 -18.80
N TYR A 36 -15.82 -2.94 -17.66
CA TYR A 36 -16.23 -3.66 -16.44
C TYR A 36 -16.83 -2.75 -15.36
N GLU A 37 -17.20 -1.53 -15.72
CA GLU A 37 -17.75 -0.52 -14.80
C GLU A 37 -19.06 -0.97 -14.13
N LEU A 38 -19.82 -1.86 -14.77
CA LEU A 38 -21.05 -2.45 -14.21
C LEU A 38 -20.77 -3.58 -13.19
N ALA A 39 -19.55 -4.09 -13.09
CA ALA A 39 -19.19 -5.14 -12.14
C ALA A 39 -18.95 -4.53 -10.75
N ILE A 40 -20.02 -4.12 -10.10
CA ILE A 40 -20.02 -3.46 -8.77
C ILE A 40 -19.27 -4.30 -7.73
N ASP A 41 -19.45 -5.63 -7.75
CA ASP A 41 -18.78 -6.53 -6.81
C ASP A 41 -17.26 -6.54 -7.00
N GLY A 42 -16.80 -6.57 -8.26
CA GLY A 42 -15.38 -6.50 -8.58
C GLY A 42 -14.76 -5.19 -8.11
N TYR A 43 -15.44 -4.07 -8.37
CA TYR A 43 -15.03 -2.75 -7.91
C TYR A 43 -14.90 -2.68 -6.37
N LEU A 44 -15.90 -3.21 -5.65
CA LEU A 44 -15.91 -3.20 -4.19
C LEU A 44 -14.79 -4.08 -3.60
N ILE A 45 -14.59 -5.28 -4.15
CA ILE A 45 -13.53 -6.20 -3.72
C ILE A 45 -12.15 -5.57 -3.97
N SER A 46 -11.92 -5.00 -5.15
CA SER A 46 -10.66 -4.34 -5.49
C SER A 46 -10.33 -3.20 -4.53
N ARG A 47 -11.29 -2.31 -4.23
CA ARG A 47 -11.07 -1.22 -3.26
C ARG A 47 -10.81 -1.74 -1.85
N THR A 48 -11.51 -2.79 -1.44
CA THR A 48 -11.34 -3.40 -0.12
C THR A 48 -9.94 -4.02 0.02
N LEU A 49 -9.46 -4.72 -1.01
CA LEU A 49 -8.10 -5.28 -1.03
C LEU A 49 -7.03 -4.19 -0.93
N VAL A 50 -7.17 -3.10 -1.68
CA VAL A 50 -6.25 -1.95 -1.59
C VAL A 50 -6.26 -1.34 -0.19
N MET A 51 -7.43 -1.23 0.44
CA MET A 51 -7.55 -0.71 1.80
C MET A 51 -6.85 -1.63 2.82
N ILE A 52 -7.08 -2.94 2.76
CA ILE A 52 -6.44 -3.92 3.65
C ILE A 52 -4.91 -3.87 3.47
N PHE A 53 -4.44 -3.79 2.22
CA PHE A 53 -3.01 -3.69 1.92
C PHE A 53 -2.40 -2.38 2.46
N ALA A 54 -3.09 -1.25 2.33
CA ALA A 54 -2.66 0.02 2.92
C ALA A 54 -2.57 -0.06 4.46
N LEU A 55 -3.58 -0.63 5.12
CA LEU A 55 -3.58 -0.84 6.58
C LEU A 55 -2.43 -1.75 7.03
N TYR A 56 -2.13 -2.80 6.26
CA TYR A 56 -0.96 -3.66 6.49
C TYR A 56 0.35 -2.87 6.43
N LEU A 57 0.54 -2.03 5.40
CA LEU A 57 1.74 -1.20 5.26
C LEU A 57 1.88 -0.17 6.40
N VAL A 58 0.79 0.47 6.80
CA VAL A 58 0.77 1.36 7.98
C VAL A 58 1.17 0.60 9.24
N SER A 59 0.61 -0.60 9.44
CA SER A 59 0.94 -1.44 10.60
C SER A 59 2.41 -1.85 10.60
N LYS A 60 2.96 -2.18 9.42
CA LYS A 60 4.38 -2.53 9.26
C LYS A 60 5.30 -1.34 9.52
N LEU A 61 4.92 -0.13 9.06
CA LEU A 61 5.61 1.11 9.39
C LEU A 61 5.59 1.37 10.89
N GLY A 62 4.42 1.27 11.52
CA GLY A 62 4.26 1.42 12.96
C GLY A 62 5.17 0.46 13.73
N TYR A 63 5.17 -0.82 13.35
CA TYR A 63 6.07 -1.82 13.94
C TYR A 63 7.55 -1.45 13.74
N ALA A 64 7.95 -1.07 12.52
CA ALA A 64 9.34 -0.71 12.24
C ALA A 64 9.81 0.52 13.03
N LEU A 65 8.94 1.51 13.23
CA LEU A 65 9.23 2.73 14.00
C LEU A 65 9.30 2.44 15.51
N LEU A 66 8.37 1.65 16.05
CA LEU A 66 8.32 1.31 17.47
C LEU A 66 9.46 0.37 17.86
N ASN A 67 9.78 -0.61 17.01
CA ASN A 67 10.84 -1.59 17.26
C ASN A 67 12.26 -1.02 17.09
N LYS A 68 12.41 0.24 16.63
CA LYS A 68 13.69 0.94 16.52
C LYS A 68 14.15 1.57 17.86
N LYS A 69 13.31 1.52 18.90
CA LYS A 69 13.60 2.04 20.25
C LYS A 69 13.97 0.96 21.30
N GLY A 70 14.23 -0.27 20.88
CA GLY A 70 14.70 -1.37 21.73
C GLY A 70 16.16 -1.69 21.51
#